data_AF-A0A7I0L1C5-F1
#
_entry.id   AF-A0A7I0L1C5-F1
#
_cell.length_a   1.000
_cell.length_b   1.000
_cell.length_c   1.000
_cell.angle_alpha   90.00
_cell.angle_beta   90.00
_cell.angle_gamma   90.00
#
_symmetry.space_group_name_H-M   'P 1'
#
loop_
_entity.id
_entity.type
_entity.pdbx_description
1 polymer ?
#
loop_
_entity_poly.entity_id
_entity_poly.type
_entity_poly.pdbx_seq_one_letter_code
_entity_poly.pdbx_strand_id
1 'polypeptide(L)'
;MGEGSALPVGVPVPWPTATPPEGWLKCDGRAFTKEQYPVLARAYPTLRLPDLRGEFIRGWDDGRGVDAGRQLLSSQGDAIRNIEGFADGGIGMSFDAIRGAFYDAGTRSARMPNNTTTIDKTDDLGFDASRVVPTANENRPRNIAFNYIVRAA
;
A
#
# COMPACT_ATOMS: atom_id res chain seq x y z
N MET A 1 -22.32 28.20 1.09
CA MET A 1 -21.41 28.43 -0.05
C MET A 1 -22.25 28.37 -1.31
N GLY A 2 -22.28 29.45 -2.09
CA GLY A 2 -23.26 29.69 -3.16
C GLY A 2 -23.17 28.73 -4.34
N GLU A 3 -24.21 28.78 -5.19
CA GLU A 3 -24.52 27.98 -6.39
C GLU A 3 -23.48 28.06 -7.53
N GLY A 4 -22.19 27.99 -7.22
CA GLY A 4 -21.09 28.13 -8.18
C GLY A 4 -19.86 27.32 -7.81
N SER A 5 -20.01 26.17 -7.12
CA SER A 5 -18.88 25.25 -6.97
C SER A 5 -18.53 24.67 -8.34
N ALA A 6 -17.36 25.03 -8.88
CA ALA A 6 -16.81 24.54 -10.15
C ALA A 6 -16.54 23.02 -10.16
N LEU A 7 -16.78 22.32 -9.05
CA LEU A 7 -16.55 20.88 -8.92
C LEU A 7 -17.82 20.10 -9.33
N PRO A 8 -17.71 19.18 -10.31
CA PRO A 8 -18.81 18.28 -10.66
C PRO A 8 -19.31 17.49 -9.46
N VAL A 9 -20.62 17.22 -9.41
CA VAL A 9 -21.22 16.33 -8.41
C VAL A 9 -20.56 14.96 -8.48
N GLY A 10 -20.25 14.38 -7.33
CA GLY A 10 -19.63 13.05 -7.23
C GLY A 10 -18.10 13.02 -7.28
N VAL A 11 -17.41 14.15 -7.43
CA VAL A 11 -15.94 14.17 -7.31
C VAL A 11 -15.54 14.09 -5.83
N PRO A 12 -14.76 13.07 -5.40
CA PRO A 12 -14.27 13.00 -4.04
C PRO A 12 -13.17 14.04 -3.82
N VAL A 13 -13.29 14.82 -2.75
CA VAL A 13 -12.29 15.81 -2.33
C VAL A 13 -11.85 15.59 -0.89
N PRO A 14 -10.57 15.85 -0.54
CA PRO A 14 -10.11 15.85 0.84
C PRO A 14 -10.79 16.95 1.66
N TRP A 15 -11.26 16.61 2.87
CA TRP A 15 -11.90 17.51 3.82
C TRP A 15 -11.28 17.36 5.21
N PRO A 16 -10.89 18.48 5.87
CA PRO A 16 -10.04 18.42 7.07
C PRO A 16 -10.77 18.04 8.35
N THR A 17 -12.11 18.11 8.42
CA THR A 17 -12.86 17.86 9.65
C THR A 17 -13.71 16.60 9.58
N ALA A 18 -14.07 16.05 10.74
CA ALA A 18 -14.91 14.86 10.85
C ALA A 18 -16.31 15.05 10.26
N THR A 19 -16.83 16.28 10.18
CA THR A 19 -18.20 16.56 9.72
C THR A 19 -18.14 17.31 8.39
N PRO A 20 -18.70 16.76 7.30
CA PRO A 20 -18.76 17.48 6.03
C PRO A 20 -19.65 18.72 6.16
N PRO A 21 -19.45 19.74 5.31
CA PRO A 21 -20.37 20.86 5.22
C PRO A 21 -21.72 20.38 4.66
N GLU A 22 -22.77 21.20 4.85
CA GLU A 22 -24.10 20.92 4.31
C GLU A 22 -24.06 20.74 2.79
N GLY A 23 -24.82 19.77 2.28
CA GLY A 23 -24.84 19.41 0.85
C GLY A 23 -23.71 18.47 0.42
N TRP A 24 -22.89 17.98 1.35
CA TRP A 24 -21.81 17.03 1.08
C TRP A 24 -21.99 15.71 1.85
N LEU A 25 -21.55 14.61 1.24
CA LEU A 25 -21.61 13.27 1.82
C LEU A 25 -20.20 12.72 1.97
N LYS A 26 -19.95 11.94 3.03
CA LYS A 26 -18.69 11.19 3.16
C LYS A 26 -18.67 9.97 2.24
N CYS A 27 -17.50 9.65 1.71
CA CYS A 27 -17.22 8.39 1.04
C CYS A 27 -16.90 7.29 2.06
N ASP A 28 -17.90 6.85 2.83
CA ASP A 28 -17.78 5.84 3.89
C ASP A 28 -18.59 4.56 3.58
N GLY A 29 -18.85 4.29 2.29
CA GLY A 29 -19.63 3.13 1.89
C GLY A 29 -21.14 3.27 2.10
N ARG A 30 -21.66 4.46 2.45
CA ARG A 30 -23.11 4.68 2.62
C ARG A 30 -23.89 4.54 1.31
N ALA A 31 -25.13 4.09 1.44
CA ALA A 31 -26.13 4.18 0.38
C ALA A 31 -26.77 5.58 0.33
N PHE A 32 -27.37 5.94 -0.80
CA PHE A 32 -28.16 7.14 -1.00
C PHE A 32 -29.32 6.85 -1.96
N THR A 33 -30.25 7.80 -2.14
CA THR A 33 -31.40 7.62 -3.05
C THR A 33 -31.30 8.53 -4.26
N LYS A 34 -31.80 8.05 -5.40
CA LYS A 34 -31.82 8.82 -6.65
C LYS A 34 -32.77 10.00 -6.56
N GLU A 35 -33.84 9.88 -5.78
CA GLU A 35 -34.85 10.90 -5.55
C GLU A 35 -34.23 12.10 -4.82
N GLN A 36 -33.34 11.85 -3.86
CA GLN A 36 -32.66 12.90 -3.11
C GLN A 36 -31.48 13.49 -3.88
N TYR A 37 -30.70 12.65 -4.58
CA TYR A 37 -29.47 13.06 -5.28
C TYR A 37 -29.41 12.53 -6.72
N PRO A 38 -30.24 13.05 -7.63
CA PRO A 38 -30.35 12.51 -8.99
C PRO A 38 -29.08 12.70 -9.84
N VAL A 39 -28.32 13.77 -9.61
CA VAL A 39 -27.05 14.01 -10.30
C VAL A 39 -25.96 13.08 -9.76
N LEU A 40 -25.92 12.84 -8.45
CA LEU A 40 -24.99 11.90 -7.83
C LEU A 40 -25.26 10.45 -8.29
N ALA A 41 -26.52 10.09 -8.48
CA ALA A 41 -26.91 8.78 -9.01
C ALA A 41 -26.40 8.53 -10.45
N ARG A 42 -26.13 9.58 -11.23
CA ARG A 42 -25.50 9.44 -12.55
C ARG A 42 -24.01 9.12 -12.43
N ALA A 43 -23.34 9.69 -11.43
CA ALA A 43 -21.92 9.42 -11.15
C ALA A 43 -21.70 8.07 -10.44
N TYR A 44 -22.63 7.67 -9.55
CA TYR A 44 -22.60 6.41 -8.81
C TYR A 44 -23.91 5.62 -9.02
N PRO A 45 -24.04 4.87 -10.12
CA PRO A 45 -25.29 4.17 -10.48
C PRO A 45 -25.73 3.07 -9.51
N THR A 46 -24.82 2.57 -8.69
CA THR A 46 -25.11 1.60 -7.62
C THR A 46 -25.83 2.21 -6.41
N LEU A 47 -26.03 3.54 -6.42
CA LEU A 47 -26.63 4.30 -5.33
C LEU A 47 -25.89 4.15 -4.01
N ARG A 48 -24.58 3.88 -4.10
CA ARG A 48 -23.68 3.70 -2.96
C ARG A 48 -22.36 4.39 -3.25
N LEU A 49 -21.88 5.16 -2.28
CA LEU A 49 -20.55 5.76 -2.37
C LEU A 49 -19.47 4.70 -2.09
N PRO A 50 -18.27 4.82 -2.66
CA PRO A 50 -17.14 4.00 -2.24
C PRO A 50 -16.82 4.27 -0.77
N ASP A 51 -16.26 3.27 -0.10
CA ASP A 51 -15.63 3.46 1.19
C ASP A 51 -14.15 3.78 0.96
N LEU A 52 -13.79 5.05 1.12
CA LEU A 52 -12.43 5.55 0.86
C LEU A 52 -11.63 5.77 2.15
N ARG A 53 -12.11 5.24 3.28
CA ARG A 53 -11.39 5.36 4.56
C ARG A 53 -10.14 4.50 4.53
N GLY A 54 -8.98 5.14 4.55
CA GLY A 54 -7.67 4.46 4.47
C GLY A 54 -7.20 4.18 3.05
N GLU A 55 -7.96 4.58 2.02
CA GLU A 55 -7.65 4.26 0.63
C GLU A 55 -6.95 5.43 -0.08
N PHE A 56 -6.05 5.09 -1.01
CA PHE A 56 -5.50 6.05 -1.97
C PHE A 56 -6.24 5.95 -3.30
N ILE A 57 -6.61 7.09 -3.89
CA ILE A 57 -7.23 7.14 -5.21
C ILE A 57 -6.12 7.09 -6.27
N ARG A 58 -6.20 6.11 -7.18
CA ARG A 58 -5.35 6.01 -8.38
C ARG A 58 -6.13 6.31 -9.66
N GLY A 59 -5.43 6.75 -10.69
CA GLY A 59 -6.00 6.85 -12.04
C GLY A 59 -6.40 5.47 -12.57
N TRP A 60 -7.58 5.39 -13.19
CA TRP A 60 -8.01 4.20 -13.91
C TRP A 60 -7.17 4.02 -15.18
N ASP A 61 -6.82 2.77 -15.48
CA ASP A 61 -5.91 2.45 -16.59
C ASP A 61 -6.50 2.77 -17.96
N ASP A 62 -7.81 2.58 -18.13
CA ASP A 62 -8.56 2.82 -19.37
C ASP A 62 -7.86 2.30 -20.64
N GLY A 63 -7.26 1.10 -20.55
CA GLY A 63 -6.59 0.45 -21.67
C GLY A 63 -5.15 0.88 -21.94
N ARG A 64 -4.53 1.70 -21.09
CA ARG A 64 -3.12 2.07 -21.20
C ARG A 64 -2.17 0.88 -20.99
N GLY A 65 -2.59 -0.14 -20.25
CA GLY A 65 -1.85 -1.37 -20.01
C GLY A 65 -0.93 -1.36 -18.77
N VAL A 66 -0.97 -0.30 -17.95
CA VAL A 66 -0.20 -0.20 -16.70
C VAL A 66 -0.89 -0.96 -15.56
N ASP A 67 -2.23 -0.93 -15.52
CA ASP A 67 -3.07 -1.67 -14.57
C ASP A 67 -4.20 -2.37 -15.33
N ALA A 68 -3.79 -3.23 -16.25
CA ALA A 68 -4.67 -3.94 -17.18
C ALA A 68 -5.72 -4.78 -16.44
N GLY A 69 -6.97 -4.70 -16.91
CA GLY A 69 -8.09 -5.46 -16.33
C GLY A 69 -8.70 -4.85 -15.07
N ARG A 70 -8.16 -3.75 -14.54
CA ARG A 70 -8.76 -3.04 -13.39
C ARG A 70 -10.10 -2.42 -13.76
N GLN A 71 -11.11 -2.63 -12.91
CA GLN A 71 -12.41 -2.00 -13.02
C GLN A 71 -12.47 -0.68 -12.22
N LEU A 72 -13.23 0.31 -12.69
CA LEU A 72 -13.51 1.52 -11.93
C LEU A 72 -14.08 1.19 -10.54
N LEU A 73 -13.62 1.91 -9.52
CA LEU A 73 -14.04 1.79 -8.11
C LEU A 73 -13.76 0.42 -7.46
N SER A 74 -12.98 -0.46 -8.09
CA SER A 74 -12.52 -1.70 -7.45
C SER A 74 -11.38 -1.41 -6.46
N SER A 75 -11.35 -2.15 -5.34
CA SER A 75 -10.27 -2.05 -4.36
C SER A 75 -9.04 -2.85 -4.78
N GLN A 76 -7.88 -2.43 -4.30
CA GLN A 76 -6.62 -3.15 -4.46
C GLN A 76 -5.82 -3.01 -3.16
N GLY A 77 -5.33 -4.12 -2.63
CA GLY A 77 -4.44 -4.11 -1.47
C GLY A 77 -3.07 -3.50 -1.79
N ASP A 78 -2.30 -3.19 -0.75
CA ASP A 78 -0.93 -2.74 -0.88
C ASP A 78 -0.02 -3.84 -1.43
N ALA A 79 1.04 -3.42 -2.11
CA ALA A 79 2.06 -4.32 -2.60
C ALA A 79 3.40 -3.58 -2.72
N ILE A 80 4.48 -4.35 -2.64
CA ILE A 80 5.80 -3.95 -3.10
C ILE A 80 6.12 -4.68 -4.41
N ARG A 81 7.08 -4.17 -5.17
CA ARG A 81 7.67 -4.95 -6.26
C ARG A 81 8.40 -6.16 -5.68
N ASN A 82 8.50 -7.24 -6.47
CA ASN A 82 9.26 -8.40 -6.06
C ASN A 82 10.69 -7.99 -5.70
N ILE A 83 11.19 -8.50 -4.58
CA ILE A 83 12.58 -8.34 -4.15
C ILE A 83 13.24 -9.69 -4.36
N GLU A 84 14.10 -9.78 -5.35
CA GLU A 84 14.83 -11.00 -5.67
C GLU A 84 16.29 -10.88 -5.25
N GLY A 85 16.85 -12.00 -4.81
CA GLY A 85 18.25 -12.15 -4.48
C GLY A 85 18.64 -13.62 -4.58
N PHE A 86 19.92 -13.88 -4.83
CA PHE A 86 20.47 -15.23 -4.91
C PHE A 86 21.77 -15.27 -4.13
N ALA A 87 21.90 -16.27 -3.27
CA ALA A 87 23.13 -16.57 -2.55
C ALA A 87 23.43 -18.05 -2.72
N ASP A 88 24.58 -18.36 -3.32
CA ASP A 88 25.06 -19.72 -3.52
C ASP A 88 26.28 -19.98 -2.65
N GLY A 89 26.28 -21.14 -2.01
CA GLY A 89 27.24 -21.53 -0.98
C GLY A 89 28.09 -22.71 -1.38
N GLY A 90 29.40 -22.52 -1.56
CA GLY A 90 30.38 -23.60 -1.70
C GLY A 90 30.93 -24.14 -0.37
N ILE A 91 31.78 -25.18 -0.42
CA ILE A 91 32.52 -25.64 0.77
C ILE A 91 33.54 -24.58 1.18
N GLY A 92 33.35 -23.97 2.36
CA GLY A 92 34.32 -22.99 2.89
C GLY A 92 33.94 -21.52 2.69
N MET A 93 32.69 -21.24 2.32
CA MET A 93 32.13 -19.88 2.34
C MET A 93 32.34 -19.22 3.70
N SER A 94 32.85 -17.99 3.68
CA SER A 94 32.94 -17.12 4.84
C SER A 94 32.64 -15.70 4.37
N PHE A 95 31.83 -14.97 5.15
CA PHE A 95 31.55 -13.57 4.88
C PHE A 95 32.45 -12.71 5.76
N ASP A 96 33.35 -11.93 5.14
CA ASP A 96 34.28 -11.03 5.84
C ASP A 96 33.53 -9.84 6.51
N ALA A 97 32.46 -9.35 5.88
CA ALA A 97 31.57 -8.36 6.48
C ALA A 97 30.15 -8.43 5.91
N ILE A 98 29.15 -8.44 6.79
CA ILE A 98 27.72 -8.34 6.44
C ILE A 98 27.17 -7.02 7.01
N ARG A 99 26.44 -6.24 6.20
CA ARG A 99 25.86 -4.94 6.58
C ARG A 99 24.49 -4.73 5.94
N GLY A 100 23.74 -3.77 6.49
CA GLY A 100 22.45 -3.36 5.96
C GLY A 100 21.31 -4.32 6.31
N ALA A 101 20.42 -4.58 5.34
CA ALA A 101 19.32 -5.52 5.48
C ALA A 101 19.79 -6.98 5.63
N PHE A 102 20.99 -7.28 5.16
CA PHE A 102 21.62 -8.57 5.41
C PHE A 102 22.29 -8.59 6.77
N TYR A 103 22.27 -9.74 7.42
CA TYR A 103 22.94 -9.95 8.69
C TYR A 103 23.43 -11.38 8.85
N ASP A 104 24.39 -11.56 9.75
CA ASP A 104 24.80 -12.87 10.23
C ASP A 104 23.68 -13.45 11.11
N ALA A 105 23.00 -14.48 10.60
CA ALA A 105 21.90 -15.13 11.30
C ALA A 105 22.39 -16.20 12.29
N GLY A 106 23.70 -16.49 12.34
CA GLY A 106 24.28 -17.47 13.23
C GLY A 106 25.60 -18.04 12.74
N THR A 107 26.32 -18.67 13.67
CA THR A 107 27.53 -19.44 13.37
C THR A 107 27.23 -20.91 13.52
N ARG A 108 27.49 -21.72 12.48
CA ARG A 108 27.55 -23.18 12.62
C ARG A 108 29.01 -23.63 12.62
N SER A 109 29.45 -24.22 13.72
CA SER A 109 30.81 -24.73 13.84
C SER A 109 30.83 -26.19 13.37
N ALA A 110 31.40 -26.45 12.19
CA ALA A 110 31.53 -27.79 11.63
C ALA A 110 32.99 -28.25 11.75
N ARG A 111 33.22 -29.33 12.52
CA ARG A 111 34.55 -29.96 12.63
C ARG A 111 34.73 -30.98 11.51
N MET A 112 35.67 -30.73 10.60
CA MET A 112 36.07 -31.72 9.60
C MET A 112 36.73 -32.93 10.30
N PRO A 113 36.41 -34.19 9.93
CA PRO A 113 36.89 -35.40 10.63
C PRO A 113 38.42 -35.54 10.72
N ASN A 114 39.15 -34.89 9.81
CA ASN A 114 40.61 -34.98 9.66
C ASN A 114 41.36 -33.69 10.00
N ASN A 115 40.70 -32.70 10.61
CA ASN A 115 41.31 -31.42 10.95
C ASN A 115 41.15 -31.11 12.45
N THR A 116 42.21 -30.63 13.10
CA THR A 116 42.21 -30.24 14.53
C THR A 116 41.73 -28.80 14.75
N THR A 117 41.57 -28.01 13.69
CA THR A 117 40.99 -26.66 13.76
C THR A 117 39.48 -26.69 13.54
N THR A 118 38.74 -26.10 14.49
CA THR A 118 37.37 -25.64 14.27
C THR A 118 37.41 -24.48 13.28
N ILE A 119 36.58 -24.54 12.24
CA ILE A 119 36.36 -23.40 11.35
C ILE A 119 35.01 -22.83 11.75
N ASP A 120 35.02 -21.72 12.46
CA ASP A 120 33.82 -20.96 12.81
C ASP A 120 33.31 -20.26 11.55
N LYS A 121 32.55 -20.99 10.74
CA LYS A 121 32.00 -20.46 9.48
C LYS A 121 30.78 -19.61 9.80
N THR A 122 30.85 -18.34 9.43
CA THR A 122 29.69 -17.47 9.24
C THR A 122 29.09 -17.81 7.88
N ASP A 123 28.15 -18.76 7.86
CA ASP A 123 27.51 -19.22 6.63
C ASP A 123 25.99 -19.16 6.67
N ASP A 124 25.41 -18.63 7.75
CA ASP A 124 23.99 -18.32 7.83
C ASP A 124 23.76 -16.85 7.45
N LEU A 125 23.31 -16.63 6.21
CA LEU A 125 22.95 -15.30 5.71
C LEU A 125 21.46 -15.04 5.95
N GLY A 126 21.14 -14.11 6.84
CA GLY A 126 19.77 -13.63 7.05
C GLY A 126 19.47 -12.38 6.24
N PHE A 127 18.20 -12.21 5.87
CA PHE A 127 17.66 -10.94 5.34
C PHE A 127 16.55 -10.43 6.25
N ASP A 128 16.69 -9.18 6.69
CA ASP A 128 15.68 -8.44 7.42
C ASP A 128 15.75 -6.96 7.01
N ALA A 129 14.75 -6.52 6.24
CA ALA A 129 14.65 -5.15 5.77
C ALA A 129 14.54 -4.14 6.91
N SER A 130 13.96 -4.51 8.06
CA SER A 130 13.71 -3.59 9.18
C SER A 130 14.99 -3.00 9.79
N ARG A 131 16.13 -3.62 9.50
CA ARG A 131 17.46 -3.16 9.92
C ARG A 131 17.88 -1.83 9.29
N VAL A 132 17.33 -1.47 8.13
CA VAL A 132 17.71 -0.27 7.37
C VAL A 132 16.54 0.55 6.86
N VAL A 133 15.31 0.04 6.95
CA VAL A 133 14.10 0.79 6.57
C VAL A 133 13.01 0.66 7.64
N PRO A 134 12.14 1.68 7.79
CA PRO A 134 10.93 1.53 8.60
C PRO A 134 10.00 0.45 8.04
N THR A 135 9.44 -0.39 8.91
CA THR A 135 8.48 -1.43 8.53
C THR A 135 7.15 -1.24 9.26
N ALA A 136 6.07 -1.72 8.64
CA ALA A 136 4.71 -1.77 9.18
C ALA A 136 3.94 -2.91 8.53
N ASN A 137 2.74 -3.22 9.03
CA ASN A 137 1.87 -4.26 8.45
C ASN A 137 1.32 -3.92 7.05
N GLU A 138 1.51 -2.68 6.58
CA GLU A 138 1.05 -2.16 5.29
C GLU A 138 2.16 -1.28 4.70
N ASN A 139 2.42 -1.43 3.41
CA ASN A 139 3.32 -0.58 2.63
C ASN A 139 2.60 0.70 2.20
N ARG A 140 2.99 1.83 2.81
CA ARG A 140 2.44 3.15 2.48
C ARG A 140 3.50 4.25 2.54
N PRO A 141 3.40 5.27 1.68
CA PRO A 141 4.18 6.49 1.88
C PRO A 141 3.68 7.24 3.12
N ARG A 142 4.50 8.19 3.60
CA ARG A 142 4.04 9.16 4.61
C ARG A 142 2.82 9.90 4.07
N ASN A 143 1.79 10.01 4.89
CA ASN A 143 0.51 10.61 4.51
C ASN A 143 -0.11 11.37 5.71
N ILE A 144 -1.13 12.16 5.42
CA ILE A 144 -1.98 12.83 6.42
C ILE A 144 -3.43 12.42 6.12
N ALA A 145 -4.15 12.02 7.15
CA ALA A 145 -5.54 11.61 7.03
C ALA A 145 -6.50 12.80 6.88
N PHE A 146 -7.26 12.80 5.79
CA PHE A 146 -8.40 13.69 5.54
C PHE A 146 -9.64 12.81 5.30
N ASN A 147 -10.84 13.36 5.49
CA ASN A 147 -12.05 12.70 4.98
C ASN A 147 -12.15 12.86 3.47
N TYR A 148 -12.62 11.85 2.77
CA TYR A 148 -13.12 12.02 1.41
C TYR A 148 -14.61 12.35 1.44
N ILE A 149 -14.99 13.45 0.80
CA ILE A 149 -16.38 13.89 0.68
C ILE A 149 -16.74 14.17 -0.78
N VAL A 150 -18.00 13.96 -1.15
CA VAL A 150 -18.55 14.30 -2.45
C VAL A 150 -19.66 15.34 -2.30
N ARG A 151 -19.76 16.26 -3.25
CA ARG A 151 -20.92 17.13 -3.37
C ARG A 151 -22.12 16.26 -3.74
N ALA A 152 -23.25 16.45 -3.05
CA ALA A 152 -24.43 15.61 -3.20
C ALA A 152 -25.42 16.16 -4.25
N ALA A 153 -25.45 17.49 -4.46
CA ALA A 153 -26.31 18.18 -5.42
C ALA A 153 -25.59 19.37 -6.05
#